data_AF-A0AAP3H4D8-F1
#
_entry.id   AF-A0AAP3H4D8-F1
#
_cell.length_a   1.000
_cell.length_b   1.000
_cell.length_c   1.000
_cell.angle_alpha   90.00
_cell.angle_beta   90.00
_cell.angle_gamma   90.00
#
_symmetry.space_group_name_H-M   'P 1'
#
loop_
_entity.id
_entity.type
_entity.pdbx_description
1 polymer ?
#
loop_
_entity_poly.entity_id
_entity_poly.type
_entity_poly.pdbx_seq_one_letter_code
_entity_poly.pdbx_strand_id
1 'polypeptide(L)'
;MNRPRLTLVVNNDVSCPKRDTDTPQKAWSNQFDPYALKVHAPDLWSSYFRARFNSPRDVALFCDVSFQTALNWWGAVTAPTSHIAILVMLTDPGASEFFSAHLKKVA
;
A
#
# COMPACT_ATOMS: atom_id res chain seq x y z
N MET A 1 -9.55 -35.95 -26.48
CA MET A 1 -9.08 -34.59 -26.17
C MET A 1 -7.59 -34.66 -25.86
N ASN A 2 -6.72 -34.14 -26.73
CA ASN A 2 -5.26 -34.24 -26.59
C ASN A 2 -4.76 -33.07 -25.73
N ARG A 3 -4.09 -33.34 -24.60
CA ARG A 3 -3.59 -32.29 -23.68
C ARG A 3 -2.27 -31.74 -24.23
N PRO A 4 -2.13 -30.43 -24.47
CA PRO A 4 -0.84 -29.87 -24.85
C PRO A 4 0.15 -30.05 -23.69
N ARG A 5 1.26 -30.74 -23.96
CA ARG A 5 2.39 -30.87 -23.04
C ARG A 5 3.43 -29.81 -23.40
N LEU A 6 3.70 -28.93 -22.45
CA LEU A 6 4.84 -28.02 -22.52
C LEU A 6 6.09 -28.79 -22.06
N THR A 7 7.11 -28.81 -22.91
CA THR A 7 8.42 -29.36 -22.58
C THR A 7 9.36 -28.20 -22.35
N LEU A 8 9.93 -28.11 -21.14
CA LEU A 8 10.98 -27.15 -20.85
C LEU A 8 12.26 -27.60 -21.57
N VAL A 9 12.72 -26.80 -22.51
CA VAL A 9 14.03 -26.99 -23.16
C VAL A 9 14.98 -25.99 -22.54
N VAL A 10 15.95 -26.46 -21.75
CA VAL A 10 17.03 -25.63 -21.22
C VAL A 10 18.22 -25.77 -22.17
N ASN A 11 18.57 -24.68 -22.84
CA ASN A 11 19.76 -24.61 -23.70
C ASN A 11 20.81 -23.75 -23.01
N ASN A 12 21.92 -24.37 -22.60
CA ASN A 12 23.04 -23.69 -21.94
C ASN A 12 24.15 -23.26 -22.93
N ASP A 13 24.04 -23.63 -24.21
CA ASP A 13 25.05 -23.31 -25.23
C ASP A 13 24.93 -21.88 -25.77
N VAL A 14 23.85 -21.18 -25.42
CA VAL A 14 23.69 -19.77 -25.75
C VAL A 14 24.39 -18.93 -24.69
N SER A 15 25.62 -18.53 -24.98
CA SER A 15 26.29 -17.47 -24.22
C SER A 15 25.46 -16.19 -24.38
N CYS A 16 24.63 -15.85 -23.37
CA CYS A 16 23.96 -14.56 -23.35
C CYS A 16 25.02 -13.46 -23.49
N PRO A 17 24.83 -12.44 -24.36
CA PRO A 17 25.71 -11.29 -24.37
C PRO A 17 25.69 -10.73 -22.95
N LYS A 18 26.90 -10.65 -22.36
CA LYS A 18 27.13 -10.13 -21.03
C LYS A 18 26.48 -8.75 -20.97
N ARG A 19 25.33 -8.65 -20.28
CA ARG A 19 24.71 -7.35 -20.00
C ARG A 19 25.78 -6.52 -19.30
N ASP A 20 26.13 -5.39 -19.90
CA ASP A 20 26.95 -4.39 -19.26
C ASP A 20 26.42 -4.14 -17.85
N THR A 21 27.27 -4.48 -16.90
CA THR A 21 27.04 -4.44 -15.47
C THR A 21 27.41 -3.05 -15.04
N ASP A 22 26.55 -2.03 -15.24
CA ASP A 22 26.78 -0.73 -14.59
C ASP A 22 25.58 0.23 -14.50
N THR A 23 24.38 -0.33 -14.37
CA THR A 23 23.44 0.29 -13.43
C THR A 23 23.09 -0.78 -12.44
N PRO A 24 23.49 -0.68 -11.15
CA PRO A 24 22.86 -1.52 -10.15
C PRO A 24 21.38 -1.23 -10.29
N GLN A 25 20.63 -2.23 -10.76
CA GLN A 25 19.20 -2.26 -10.57
C GLN A 25 19.07 -2.15 -9.05
N LYS A 26 18.83 -0.94 -8.54
CA LYS A 26 18.41 -0.73 -7.16
C LYS A 26 17.09 -1.49 -7.13
N ALA A 27 17.16 -2.78 -6.80
CA ALA A 27 16.04 -3.50 -6.24
C ALA A 27 15.52 -2.52 -5.21
N TRP A 28 14.33 -1.97 -5.47
CA TRP A 28 13.72 -1.00 -4.56
C TRP A 28 13.85 -1.64 -3.19
N SER A 29 14.72 -1.06 -2.38
CA SER A 29 15.11 -1.65 -1.11
C SER A 29 13.80 -1.98 -0.40
N ASN A 30 13.65 -3.21 0.09
CA ASN A 30 12.53 -3.67 0.91
C ASN A 30 12.53 -2.92 2.27
N GLN A 31 12.59 -1.59 2.23
CA GLN A 31 12.38 -0.69 3.36
C GLN A 31 10.94 -0.76 3.85
N PHE A 32 10.06 -1.41 3.09
CA PHE A 32 8.65 -1.53 3.35
C PHE A 32 8.29 -3.00 3.56
N ASP A 33 7.96 -3.38 4.80
CA ASP A 33 7.40 -4.68 5.09
C ASP A 33 5.89 -4.68 4.75
N PRO A 34 5.46 -5.39 3.69
CA PRO A 34 4.07 -5.42 3.28
C PRO A 34 3.15 -6.11 4.31
N TYR A 35 3.69 -7.00 5.14
CA TYR A 35 2.92 -7.68 6.18
C TYR A 35 2.71 -6.77 7.38
N ALA A 36 3.75 -6.08 7.85
CA ALA A 36 3.62 -5.06 8.89
C ALA A 36 2.61 -3.98 8.48
N LEU A 37 2.65 -3.50 7.23
CA LEU A 37 1.64 -2.55 6.75
C LEU A 37 0.22 -3.14 6.89
N LYS A 38 -0.02 -4.37 6.44
CA LYS A 38 -1.36 -4.98 6.50
C LYS A 38 -1.88 -5.10 7.94
N VAL A 39 -1.01 -5.47 8.87
CA VAL A 39 -1.34 -5.63 10.28
C VAL A 39 -1.65 -4.27 10.93
N HIS A 40 -0.83 -3.25 10.66
CA HIS A 40 -0.93 -1.95 11.31
C HIS A 40 -1.77 -0.91 10.54
N ALA A 41 -2.27 -1.25 9.36
CA ALA A 41 -3.05 -0.32 8.53
C ALA A 41 -4.29 0.24 9.27
N PRO A 42 -5.10 -0.54 10.01
CA PRO A 42 -6.24 0.02 10.73
C PRO A 42 -5.84 1.09 11.76
N ASP A 43 -4.77 0.86 12.53
CA ASP A 43 -4.27 1.82 13.52
C ASP A 43 -3.71 3.08 12.87
N LEU A 44 -2.95 2.93 11.79
CA LEU A 44 -2.39 4.03 11.02
C LEU A 44 -3.48 4.93 10.45
N TRP A 45 -4.49 4.34 9.83
CA TRP A 45 -5.61 5.08 9.25
C TRP A 45 -6.52 5.71 10.30
N SER A 46 -6.78 5.00 11.40
CA SER A 46 -7.51 5.57 12.55
C SER A 46 -6.81 6.82 13.09
N SER A 47 -5.49 6.74 13.25
CA SER A 47 -4.67 7.87 13.71
C SER A 47 -4.73 9.05 12.74
N TYR A 48 -4.65 8.80 11.43
CA TYR A 48 -4.79 9.82 10.40
C TYR A 48 -6.16 10.52 10.49
N PHE A 49 -7.24 9.74 10.51
CA PHE A 49 -8.59 10.30 10.53
C PHE A 49 -8.86 11.11 11.80
N ARG A 50 -8.37 10.66 12.96
CA ARG A 50 -8.49 11.39 14.23
C ARG A 50 -7.64 12.67 14.28
N ALA A 51 -6.51 12.70 13.58
CA ALA A 51 -5.68 13.89 13.48
C ALA A 51 -6.29 14.92 12.53
N ARG A 52 -7.01 14.47 11.49
CA ARG A 52 -7.48 15.32 10.40
C ARG A 52 -8.93 15.80 10.54
N PHE A 53 -9.78 15.02 11.20
CA PHE A 53 -11.23 15.24 11.29
C PHE A 53 -11.69 15.23 12.75
N ASN A 54 -12.85 15.83 13.03
CA ASN A 54 -13.39 15.92 14.38
C ASN A 54 -14.33 14.76 14.74
N SER A 55 -14.85 14.06 13.73
CA SER A 55 -15.81 12.98 13.93
C SER A 55 -15.77 11.90 12.83
N PRO A 56 -16.26 10.68 13.11
CA PRO A 56 -16.46 9.66 12.07
C PRO A 56 -17.45 10.10 10.98
N ARG A 57 -18.36 11.04 11.30
CA ARG A 57 -19.30 11.59 10.32
C ARG A 57 -18.58 12.42 9.26
N ASP A 58 -17.59 13.21 9.66
CA ASP A 58 -16.78 14.01 8.71
C ASP A 58 -15.99 13.10 7.76
N VAL A 59 -15.46 11.99 8.29
CA VAL A 59 -14.78 10.96 7.48
C VAL A 59 -15.74 10.33 6.46
N ALA A 60 -16.97 10.01 6.88
CA ALA A 60 -17.99 9.45 5.99
C ALA A 60 -18.32 10.41 4.83
N LEU A 61 -18.47 11.69 5.13
CA LEU A 61 -18.75 12.72 4.12
C LEU A 61 -17.57 12.94 3.19
N PHE A 62 -16.35 13.02 3.72
CA PHE A 62 -15.14 13.27 2.94
C PHE A 62 -14.82 12.11 1.99
N CYS A 63 -14.93 10.87 2.47
CA CYS A 63 -14.62 9.68 1.68
C CYS A 63 -15.81 9.16 0.86
N ASP A 64 -16.99 9.79 0.97
CA ASP A 64 -18.26 9.33 0.37
C ASP A 64 -18.57 7.86 0.68
N VAL A 65 -18.56 7.51 1.97
CA VAL A 65 -18.85 6.15 2.46
C VAL A 65 -19.93 6.14 3.52
N SER A 66 -20.44 4.95 3.83
CA SER A 66 -21.40 4.79 4.94
C SER A 66 -20.80 5.21 6.28
N PHE A 67 -21.65 5.69 7.19
CA PHE A 67 -21.22 6.03 8.55
C PHE A 67 -20.60 4.83 9.29
N GLN A 68 -21.12 3.61 9.09
CA GLN A 68 -20.56 2.41 9.72
C GLN A 68 -19.15 2.11 9.22
N THR A 69 -18.89 2.29 7.93
CA THR A 69 -17.55 2.14 7.35
C THR A 69 -16.59 3.13 7.98
N ALA A 70 -16.98 4.40 8.05
CA ALA A 70 -16.17 5.43 8.68
C ALA A 70 -15.96 5.19 10.19
N LEU A 71 -16.97 4.70 10.90
CA LEU A 71 -16.88 4.33 12.32
C LEU A 71 -15.89 3.17 12.54
N ASN A 72 -15.90 2.16 11.67
CA ASN A 72 -14.94 1.05 11.71
C ASN A 72 -13.50 1.55 11.51
N TRP A 73 -13.27 2.46 10.58
CA TRP A 73 -11.95 3.07 10.36
C TRP A 73 -11.51 3.94 11.54
N TRP A 74 -12.43 4.74 12.09
CA TRP A 74 -12.18 5.56 13.28
C TRP A 74 -11.85 4.75 14.53
N GLY A 75 -12.37 3.52 14.59
CA GLY A 75 -12.13 2.56 15.66
C GLY A 75 -10.97 1.59 15.40
N ALA A 76 -10.19 1.77 14.33
CA ALA A 76 -9.12 0.86 13.92
C ALA A 76 -9.58 -0.62 13.72
N VAL A 77 -10.84 -0.84 13.33
CA VAL A 77 -11.38 -2.20 13.08
C VAL A 77 -10.98 -2.68 11.68
N THR A 78 -11.03 -1.79 10.70
CA THR A 78 -10.60 -2.04 9.32
C THR A 78 -9.87 -0.82 8.78
N ALA A 79 -9.23 -0.96 7.62
CA ALA A 79 -8.60 0.13 6.90
C ALA A 79 -9.33 0.43 5.58
N PRO A 80 -9.16 1.63 5.00
CA PRO A 80 -9.64 1.94 3.66
C PRO A 80 -9.03 1.03 2.60
N THR A 81 -9.81 0.78 1.55
CA THR A 81 -9.34 0.10 0.34
C THR A 81 -8.51 1.06 -0.52
N SER A 82 -7.83 0.51 -1.53
CA SER A 82 -6.86 1.26 -2.35
C SER A 82 -7.42 2.51 -3.01
N HIS A 83 -8.65 2.48 -3.52
CA HIS A 83 -9.24 3.65 -4.18
C HIS A 83 -9.53 4.80 -3.21
N ILE A 84 -9.94 4.50 -1.97
CA ILE A 84 -10.12 5.51 -0.92
C ILE A 84 -8.76 6.05 -0.45
N ALA A 85 -7.76 5.17 -0.33
CA ALA A 85 -6.40 5.60 -0.03
C ALA A 85 -5.88 6.59 -1.09
N ILE A 86 -6.10 6.30 -2.38
CA ILE A 86 -5.73 7.20 -3.48
C ILE A 86 -6.52 8.51 -3.40
N LEU A 87 -7.85 8.44 -3.16
CA LEU A 87 -8.69 9.64 -2.99
C LEU A 87 -8.08 10.57 -1.93
N VAL A 88 -7.81 10.04 -0.74
CA VAL A 88 -7.21 10.79 0.38
C VAL A 88 -5.88 11.43 -0.02
N MET A 89 -4.99 10.68 -0.68
CA MET A 89 -3.67 11.19 -1.09
C MET A 89 -3.76 12.30 -2.14
N LEU A 90 -4.80 12.30 -2.97
CA LEU A 90 -5.01 13.31 -4.01
C LEU A 90 -5.77 14.53 -3.51
N THR A 91 -6.58 14.41 -2.46
CA THR A 91 -7.45 15.48 -1.97
C THR A 91 -6.95 16.17 -0.70
N ASP A 92 -6.13 15.50 0.12
CA ASP A 92 -5.49 16.10 1.29
C ASP A 92 -3.98 16.26 1.10
N PRO A 93 -3.48 17.50 0.87
CA PRO A 93 -2.05 17.77 0.77
C PRO A 93 -1.23 17.30 1.97
N GLY A 94 -1.83 17.27 3.18
CA GLY A 94 -1.16 16.86 4.41
C GLY A 94 -1.06 15.33 4.60
N ALA A 95 -1.79 14.54 3.81
CA ALA A 95 -1.84 13.09 3.99
C ALA A 95 -0.47 12.44 3.80
N SER A 96 0.23 12.76 2.70
CA SER A 96 1.54 12.16 2.39
C SER A 96 2.56 12.39 3.51
N GLU A 97 2.60 13.60 4.07
CA GLU A 97 3.50 13.94 5.18
C GLU A 97 3.14 13.17 6.46
N PHE A 98 1.85 13.06 6.78
CA PHE A 98 1.39 12.30 7.95
C PHE A 98 1.83 10.84 7.88
N PHE A 99 1.54 10.15 6.77
CA PHE A 99 1.86 8.74 6.62
C PHE A 99 3.38 8.50 6.59
N SER A 100 4.13 9.38 5.91
CA SER A 100 5.60 9.31 5.88
C SER A 100 6.24 9.47 7.27
N ALA A 101 5.71 10.38 8.10
CA ALA A 101 6.20 10.61 9.45
C ALA A 101 5.88 9.43 10.39
N HIS A 102 4.72 8.79 10.22
CA HIS A 102 4.33 7.65 11.04
C HIS A 102 5.16 6.40 10.73
N LEU A 103 5.46 6.14 9.45
CA LEU A 103 6.29 5.01 9.03
C LEU A 103 7.72 5.10 9.60
N LYS A 104 8.28 6.31 9.76
CA LYS A 104 9.59 6.52 10.39
C LYS A 104 9.63 6.23 11.90
N LYS A 105 8.48 6.19 12.58
CA LYS A 105 8.41 5.89 14.02
C LYS A 105 8.29 4.40 14.33
N VAL A 106 7.92 3.59 13.33
CA VAL A 106 7.65 2.15 13.49
C VAL A 106 8.82 1.30 12.95
N ALA A 107 9.71 1.88 12.14
CA ALA A 107 10.97 1.29 11.70
C ALA A 107 12.08 1.48 12.75
#